data_AF-A0A1V6FFS2-F1
#
_entry.id   AF-A0A1V6FFS2-F1
#
_cell.length_a   1.000
_cell.length_b   1.000
_cell.length_c   1.000
_cell.angle_alpha   90.00
_cell.angle_beta   90.00
_cell.angle_gamma   90.00
#
_symmetry.space_group_name_H-M   'P 1'
#
loop_
_entity.id
_entity.type
_entity.pdbx_description
1 polymer ?
#
loop_
_entity_poly.entity_id
_entity_poly.type
_entity_poly.pdbx_seq_one_letter_code
_entity_poly.pdbx_strand_id
1 'polypeptide(L)'
;MLKNESMPRNDGGESPGGGAPRPSEGDADNYVIRVFDSPGQIAVIAWNALLAAQPHPTPFMRHEYLAALHDSGSATPATGWVPNFLTLWRGETLAAGCPLYLKEHSYGEYVFDWAWANAYAQHGLAYYPKALVAVPFTPVPGTRLLARDAMAREALLRALVRWCEDRQLSSLHLLFAADEDLAACDSAGLLQRHTVQFHWTNLAPTLATSCASLALQATMPSEPASLRAVQTCAGRSGAAALSPEGAPFALGRPGGEVVPARRFGSFEEFLASLTQEKRKKIRQERRKVAEAGVTFRWARGADIRPADWDFFYRCYERTYLEHGNAPYLTRDFFQRMAHDLPQTWLLFVAERAGRPIASSLIALHDPSTLGSGQKRPENAPQLPSTGLDAPSGAETVAYGRYWGALERVDCLHFEACYYQPLQWCIEHGVHRFEGGAQGEHKMARALLPVRTSSAHWLAHPDFAEAVERFLESEGQGVGEYLDHLQARSPLRKPSGP
;
A
#
# COMPACT_ATOMS: atom_id res chain seq x y z
N MET A 1 66.18 43.58 -22.62
CA MET A 1 65.94 45.03 -22.40
C MET A 1 64.56 45.13 -21.72
N LEU A 2 64.36 45.71 -20.53
CA LEU A 2 64.63 47.11 -20.08
C LEU A 2 63.77 48.09 -20.93
N LYS A 3 62.84 48.93 -20.43
CA LYS A 3 62.44 49.45 -19.07
C LYS A 3 60.89 49.68 -19.05
N ASN A 4 60.13 50.02 -18.00
CA ASN A 4 60.25 50.20 -16.52
C ASN A 4 58.84 49.92 -15.86
N GLU A 5 58.64 49.75 -14.55
CA GLU A 5 58.34 50.73 -13.45
C GLU A 5 57.38 51.90 -13.80
N SER A 6 56.48 52.39 -12.93
CA SER A 6 56.41 52.34 -11.44
C SER A 6 54.98 52.35 -10.84
N MET A 7 54.85 52.03 -9.53
CA MET A 7 53.61 52.14 -8.73
C MET A 7 53.21 53.60 -8.41
N PRO A 8 52.01 53.82 -7.83
CA PRO A 8 52.01 54.29 -6.44
C PRO A 8 50.96 53.65 -5.50
N ARG A 9 51.43 53.36 -4.27
CA ARG A 9 50.77 53.38 -2.93
C ARG A 9 49.44 52.63 -2.69
N ASN A 10 49.41 52.00 -1.51
CA ASN A 10 48.28 51.36 -0.86
C ASN A 10 47.89 52.20 0.37
N ASP A 11 46.60 52.50 0.57
CA ASP A 11 46.06 53.16 1.76
C ASP A 11 44.54 52.89 1.86
N GLY A 12 44.02 52.72 3.08
CA GLY A 12 42.59 52.63 3.38
C GLY A 12 41.91 51.31 3.01
N GLY A 13 41.25 50.68 3.99
CA GLY A 13 40.45 49.46 3.76
C GLY A 13 38.96 49.69 4.04
N GLU A 14 38.10 49.03 3.27
CA GLU A 14 36.67 48.87 3.56
C GLU A 14 36.26 47.41 3.31
N SER A 15 35.53 46.83 4.26
CA SER A 15 34.98 45.48 4.15
C SER A 15 33.50 45.53 3.75
N PRO A 16 33.09 44.81 2.70
CA PRO A 16 31.70 44.41 2.55
C PRO A 16 31.52 42.89 2.38
N GLY A 17 30.53 42.34 3.10
CA GLY A 17 29.76 41.18 2.65
C GLY A 17 30.48 39.84 2.54
N GLY A 18 30.51 39.10 3.65
CA GLY A 18 30.69 37.64 3.62
C GLY A 18 29.46 36.94 3.01
N GLY A 19 29.27 37.06 1.70
CA GLY A 19 28.25 36.31 0.96
C GLY A 19 28.73 34.89 0.73
N ALA A 20 28.08 33.91 1.37
CA ALA A 20 28.22 32.51 0.98
C ALA A 20 27.84 32.37 -0.51
N PRO A 21 28.57 31.60 -1.32
CA PRO A 21 28.22 31.41 -2.72
C PRO A 21 26.82 30.79 -2.79
N ARG A 22 25.90 31.45 -3.51
CA ARG A 22 24.63 30.80 -3.87
C ARG A 22 24.98 29.57 -4.71
N PRO A 23 24.33 28.41 -4.46
CA PRO A 23 24.54 27.26 -5.33
C PRO A 23 24.15 27.65 -6.76
N SER A 24 25.04 27.37 -7.70
CA SER A 24 24.75 27.54 -9.13
C SER A 24 23.67 26.56 -9.55
N GLU A 25 22.66 27.05 -10.28
CA GLU A 25 21.47 26.27 -10.68
C GLU A 25 21.79 25.03 -11.55
N GLY A 26 23.03 24.91 -12.05
CA GLY A 26 23.51 23.76 -12.83
C GLY A 26 23.97 22.52 -12.05
N ASP A 27 24.01 22.54 -10.70
CA ASP A 27 24.52 21.39 -9.91
C ASP A 27 23.41 20.49 -9.31
N ALA A 28 22.14 20.91 -9.40
CA ALA A 28 21.02 20.18 -8.81
C ALA A 28 20.70 18.86 -9.54
N ASP A 29 20.67 18.87 -10.88
CA ASP A 29 20.17 17.77 -11.72
C ASP A 29 21.28 16.88 -12.31
N ASN A 30 22.47 16.83 -11.67
CA ASN A 30 23.59 15.97 -12.07
C ASN A 30 23.35 14.48 -11.74
N TYR A 31 22.37 13.88 -12.43
CA TYR A 31 22.00 12.47 -12.34
C TYR A 31 22.34 11.73 -13.64
N VAL A 32 23.00 10.57 -13.52
CA VAL A 32 23.12 9.61 -14.62
C VAL A 32 21.90 8.69 -14.61
N ILE A 33 21.09 8.76 -15.67
CA ILE A 33 20.00 7.80 -15.91
C ILE A 33 20.62 6.47 -16.36
N ARG A 34 20.27 5.35 -15.70
CA ARG A 34 20.58 3.98 -16.16
C ARG A 34 19.27 3.20 -16.26
N VAL A 35 19.09 2.45 -17.35
CA VAL A 35 17.93 1.57 -17.60
C VAL A 35 18.42 0.14 -17.70
N PHE A 36 17.78 -0.78 -16.97
CA PHE A 36 18.19 -2.18 -16.83
C PHE A 36 17.06 -3.13 -17.30
N ASP A 37 17.41 -4.18 -18.04
CA ASP A 37 16.46 -5.19 -18.52
C ASP A 37 16.23 -6.33 -17.50
N SER A 38 16.92 -6.30 -16.36
CA SER A 38 16.66 -7.18 -15.22
C SER A 38 16.95 -6.47 -13.90
N PRO A 39 16.15 -6.69 -12.83
CA PRO A 39 16.50 -6.23 -11.50
C PRO A 39 17.84 -6.80 -11.02
N GLY A 40 18.26 -7.98 -11.51
CA GLY A 40 19.55 -8.61 -11.17
C GLY A 40 20.79 -7.81 -11.57
N GLN A 41 20.64 -6.80 -12.45
CA GLN A 41 21.71 -5.86 -12.81
C GLN A 41 21.88 -4.73 -11.77
N ILE A 42 20.92 -4.55 -10.86
CA ILE A 42 20.94 -3.55 -9.80
C ILE A 42 21.41 -4.20 -8.50
N ALA A 43 22.33 -3.56 -7.78
CA ALA A 43 22.85 -4.07 -6.52
C ALA A 43 21.75 -4.18 -5.44
N VAL A 44 21.48 -5.41 -5.00
CA VAL A 44 20.47 -5.79 -3.98
C VAL A 44 20.47 -4.84 -2.78
N ILE A 45 21.65 -4.58 -2.21
CA ILE A 45 21.84 -3.73 -1.03
C ILE A 45 21.43 -2.28 -1.31
N ALA A 46 21.77 -1.73 -2.48
CA ALA A 46 21.46 -0.36 -2.83
C ALA A 46 19.95 -0.16 -3.06
N TRP A 47 19.30 -1.08 -3.77
CA TRP A 47 17.85 -1.06 -3.99
C TRP A 47 17.07 -1.22 -2.67
N ASN A 48 17.45 -2.19 -1.84
CA ASN A 48 16.73 -2.46 -0.60
C ASN A 48 16.99 -1.39 0.48
N ALA A 49 18.16 -0.74 0.50
CA ALA A 49 18.39 0.44 1.34
C ALA A 49 17.55 1.65 0.89
N LEU A 50 17.38 1.85 -0.43
CA LEU A 50 16.51 2.88 -0.98
C LEU A 50 15.03 2.61 -0.63
N LEU A 51 14.57 1.36 -0.73
CA LEU A 51 13.24 0.94 -0.30
C LEU A 51 13.00 1.17 1.21
N ALA A 52 13.96 0.80 2.05
CA ALA A 52 13.85 0.95 3.51
C ALA A 52 13.81 2.43 3.97
N ALA A 53 14.18 3.37 3.10
CA ALA A 53 14.07 4.81 3.35
C ALA A 53 12.72 5.44 2.90
N GLN A 54 11.81 4.67 2.30
CA GLN A 54 10.50 5.18 1.86
C GLN A 54 9.49 5.22 3.03
N PRO A 55 8.52 6.16 3.05
CA PRO A 55 7.47 6.18 4.08
C PRO A 55 6.53 4.96 4.03
N HIS A 56 6.32 4.40 2.84
CA HIS A 56 5.45 3.23 2.62
C HIS A 56 6.17 2.09 1.87
N PRO A 57 7.20 1.46 2.49
CA PRO A 57 7.87 0.32 1.89
C PRO A 57 6.92 -0.88 1.83
N THR A 58 6.98 -1.68 0.78
CA THR A 58 6.25 -2.96 0.72
C THR A 58 7.22 -4.12 0.47
N PRO A 59 6.96 -5.33 1.00
CA PRO A 59 7.78 -6.50 0.67
C PRO A 59 7.76 -6.81 -0.83
N PHE A 60 6.74 -6.34 -1.55
CA PHE A 60 6.56 -6.52 -2.99
C PHE A 60 7.47 -5.62 -3.85
N MET A 61 8.05 -4.58 -3.27
CA MET A 61 9.08 -3.74 -3.90
C MET A 61 10.50 -4.16 -3.54
N ARG A 62 10.69 -5.24 -2.75
CA ARG A 62 12.02 -5.82 -2.48
C ARG A 62 12.69 -6.27 -3.77
N HIS A 63 14.01 -6.10 -3.84
CA HIS A 63 14.82 -6.59 -4.95
C HIS A 63 14.56 -8.08 -5.21
N GLU A 64 14.55 -8.89 -4.15
CA GLU A 64 14.38 -10.34 -4.21
C GLU A 64 12.98 -10.75 -4.73
N TYR A 65 11.93 -9.98 -4.39
CA TYR A 65 10.57 -10.21 -4.91
C TYR A 65 10.49 -9.88 -6.40
N LEU A 66 11.09 -8.75 -6.80
CA LEU A 66 11.12 -8.31 -8.19
C LEU A 66 11.99 -9.22 -9.06
N ALA A 67 13.14 -9.70 -8.56
CA ALA A 67 13.98 -10.67 -9.24
C ALA A 67 13.27 -12.02 -9.41
N ALA A 68 12.69 -12.57 -8.35
CA ALA A 68 11.95 -13.83 -8.42
C ALA A 68 10.79 -13.79 -9.43
N LEU A 69 10.12 -12.66 -9.62
CA LEU A 69 9.09 -12.52 -10.66
C LEU A 69 9.65 -12.73 -12.08
N HIS A 70 10.85 -12.25 -12.37
CA HIS A 70 11.48 -12.36 -13.70
C HIS A 70 12.16 -13.72 -13.89
N ASP A 71 13.05 -14.09 -12.97
CA ASP A 71 13.88 -15.30 -13.07
C ASP A 71 13.04 -16.59 -13.12
N SER A 72 11.83 -16.56 -12.56
CA SER A 72 10.89 -17.69 -12.54
C SER A 72 10.01 -17.81 -13.80
N GLY A 73 10.18 -16.90 -14.76
CA GLY A 73 9.36 -16.79 -15.97
C GLY A 73 8.02 -16.07 -15.79
N SER A 74 7.62 -15.76 -14.55
CA SER A 74 6.27 -15.26 -14.22
C SER A 74 5.96 -13.89 -14.83
N ALA A 75 6.86 -12.91 -14.70
CA ALA A 75 6.80 -11.59 -15.33
C ALA A 75 7.93 -11.45 -16.35
N THR A 76 7.63 -11.73 -17.61
CA THR A 76 8.58 -11.69 -18.73
C THR A 76 7.93 -11.13 -20.00
N PRO A 77 8.68 -10.79 -21.06
CA PRO A 77 8.10 -10.41 -22.34
C PRO A 77 7.05 -11.40 -22.87
N ALA A 78 7.24 -12.71 -22.62
CA ALA A 78 6.31 -13.77 -23.00
C ALA A 78 4.98 -13.75 -22.21
N THR A 79 4.95 -13.17 -21.00
CA THR A 79 3.72 -12.90 -20.23
C THR A 79 3.26 -11.44 -20.33
N GLY A 80 3.81 -10.69 -21.30
CA GLY A 80 3.47 -9.29 -21.56
C GLY A 80 3.98 -8.33 -20.49
N TRP A 81 5.17 -8.57 -19.94
CA TRP A 81 5.89 -7.69 -19.01
C TRP A 81 7.33 -7.49 -19.50
N VAL A 82 7.60 -6.41 -20.24
CA VAL A 82 8.95 -6.15 -20.78
C VAL A 82 9.72 -5.21 -19.81
N PRO A 83 10.66 -5.72 -19.00
CA PRO A 83 11.36 -4.93 -17.99
C PRO A 83 12.24 -3.82 -18.56
N ASN A 84 12.18 -2.64 -17.95
CA ASN A 84 12.97 -1.45 -18.28
C ASN A 84 13.28 -0.66 -16.99
N PHE A 85 13.83 -1.32 -15.96
CA PHE A 85 14.06 -0.75 -14.62
C PHE A 85 14.89 0.54 -14.71
N LEU A 86 14.23 1.70 -14.50
CA LEU A 86 14.83 3.02 -14.66
C LEU A 86 15.34 3.53 -13.32
N THR A 87 16.57 4.04 -13.30
CA THR A 87 17.31 4.43 -12.09
C THR A 87 18.11 5.71 -12.29
N LEU A 88 18.28 6.50 -11.23
CA LEU A 88 19.11 7.70 -11.18
C LEU A 88 20.31 7.51 -10.25
N TRP A 89 21.49 7.93 -10.71
CA TRP A 89 22.76 7.74 -10.02
C TRP A 89 23.51 9.06 -9.86
N ARG A 90 24.03 9.34 -8.66
CA ARG A 90 25.02 10.41 -8.39
C ARG A 90 26.37 9.74 -8.12
N GLY A 91 27.23 9.70 -9.13
CA GLY A 91 28.38 8.78 -9.16
C GLY A 91 27.91 7.33 -9.01
N GLU A 92 28.54 6.56 -8.12
CA GLU A 92 28.10 5.18 -7.81
C GLU A 92 26.96 5.10 -6.78
N THR A 93 26.37 6.25 -6.39
CA THR A 93 25.27 6.29 -5.43
C THR A 93 23.92 6.22 -6.15
N LEU A 94 23.21 5.08 -6.05
CA LEU A 94 21.81 4.99 -6.44
C LEU A 94 20.97 5.98 -5.61
N ALA A 95 20.35 6.93 -6.29
CA ALA A 95 19.60 8.04 -5.70
C ALA A 95 18.08 7.90 -5.88
N ALA A 96 17.64 7.32 -6.99
CA ALA A 96 16.23 6.97 -7.21
C ALA A 96 16.11 5.75 -8.16
N GLY A 97 14.97 5.06 -8.16
CA GLY A 97 14.67 4.00 -9.12
C GLY A 97 13.26 3.43 -9.02
N CYS A 98 12.80 2.78 -10.09
CA CYS A 98 11.48 2.15 -10.14
C CYS A 98 11.42 0.92 -11.08
N PRO A 99 10.50 -0.03 -10.82
CA PRO A 99 10.23 -1.14 -11.73
C PRO A 99 9.29 -0.67 -12.85
N LEU A 100 9.89 -0.19 -13.94
CA LEU A 100 9.19 0.21 -15.18
C LEU A 100 9.09 -0.98 -16.15
N TYR A 101 7.95 -1.08 -16.83
CA TYR A 101 7.65 -2.09 -17.83
C TYR A 101 7.03 -1.46 -19.09
N LEU A 102 7.32 -2.06 -20.25
CA LEU A 102 6.53 -1.85 -21.47
C LEU A 102 5.42 -2.91 -21.55
N LYS A 103 4.21 -2.47 -21.94
CA LYS A 103 2.97 -3.28 -21.93
C LYS A 103 2.24 -3.18 -23.27
N GLU A 104 1.95 -4.33 -23.87
CA GLU A 104 1.09 -4.47 -25.05
C GLU A 104 -0.38 -4.77 -24.70
N HIS A 105 -0.69 -4.97 -23.40
CA HIS A 105 -2.03 -5.25 -22.90
C HIS A 105 -2.15 -4.97 -21.39
N SER A 106 -3.34 -4.59 -20.92
CA SER A 106 -3.61 -4.36 -19.48
C SER A 106 -3.68 -5.65 -18.63
N TYR A 107 -3.47 -6.85 -19.19
CA TYR A 107 -3.48 -8.08 -18.39
C TYR A 107 -2.36 -8.10 -17.33
N GLY A 108 -2.74 -8.52 -16.13
CA GLY A 108 -1.90 -8.58 -14.93
C GLY A 108 -1.77 -7.26 -14.15
N GLU A 109 -2.27 -6.14 -14.68
CA GLU A 109 -2.15 -4.81 -14.05
C GLU A 109 -3.18 -4.57 -12.94
N TYR A 110 -4.30 -5.30 -12.96
CA TYR A 110 -5.47 -5.15 -12.07
C TYR A 110 -6.20 -3.80 -12.15
N VAL A 111 -5.64 -2.78 -12.81
CA VAL A 111 -6.38 -1.70 -13.47
C VAL A 111 -6.53 -2.06 -14.95
N PHE A 112 -7.69 -1.79 -15.54
CA PHE A 112 -8.04 -2.25 -16.89
C PHE A 112 -8.50 -1.08 -17.76
N ASP A 113 -7.59 -0.57 -18.59
CA ASP A 113 -7.82 0.65 -19.37
C ASP A 113 -8.51 0.38 -20.73
N TRP A 114 -9.33 -0.67 -20.81
CA TRP A 114 -10.04 -1.04 -22.04
C TRP A 114 -10.88 0.11 -22.61
N ALA A 115 -11.45 0.97 -21.76
CA ALA A 115 -12.17 2.17 -22.19
C ALA A 115 -11.24 3.15 -22.94
N TRP A 116 -10.04 3.40 -22.41
CA TRP A 116 -9.06 4.30 -23.03
C TRP A 116 -8.46 3.69 -24.30
N ALA A 117 -8.14 2.39 -24.27
CA ALA A 117 -7.66 1.64 -25.43
C ALA A 117 -8.67 1.65 -26.60
N ASN A 118 -9.96 1.46 -26.29
CA ASN A 118 -11.03 1.53 -27.28
C ASN A 118 -11.21 2.96 -27.83
N ALA A 119 -11.09 3.99 -27.00
CA ALA A 119 -11.20 5.38 -27.44
C ALA A 119 -10.03 5.78 -28.36
N TYR A 120 -8.79 5.42 -28.01
CA TYR A 120 -7.62 5.55 -28.90
C TYR A 120 -7.88 4.89 -30.27
N ALA A 121 -8.35 3.63 -30.27
CA ALA A 121 -8.64 2.89 -31.49
C ALA A 121 -9.77 3.52 -32.33
N GLN A 122 -10.79 4.10 -31.70
CA GLN A 122 -11.87 4.83 -32.40
C GLN A 122 -11.37 6.10 -33.10
N HIS A 123 -10.29 6.71 -32.61
CA HIS A 123 -9.61 7.84 -33.23
C HIS A 123 -8.42 7.42 -34.13
N GLY A 124 -8.22 6.13 -34.38
CA GLY A 124 -7.13 5.61 -35.22
C GLY A 124 -5.73 5.69 -34.59
N LEU A 125 -5.64 5.96 -33.29
CA LEU A 125 -4.38 6.04 -32.54
C LEU A 125 -4.05 4.71 -31.86
N ALA A 126 -2.77 4.40 -31.73
CA ALA A 126 -2.30 3.23 -31.01
C ALA A 126 -2.19 3.51 -29.50
N TYR A 127 -2.96 2.81 -28.68
CA TYR A 127 -2.85 2.87 -27.21
C TYR A 127 -1.68 2.04 -26.67
N TYR A 128 -1.31 0.98 -27.38
CA TYR A 128 -0.20 0.11 -27.03
C TYR A 128 0.93 0.29 -28.07
N PRO A 129 2.21 0.20 -27.66
CA PRO A 129 2.69 -0.05 -26.30
C PRO A 129 2.51 1.13 -25.33
N LYS A 130 2.26 0.83 -24.05
CA LYS A 130 2.25 1.79 -22.93
C LYS A 130 3.34 1.51 -21.91
N ALA A 131 3.77 2.54 -21.18
CA ALA A 131 4.68 2.43 -20.04
C ALA A 131 3.92 2.24 -18.72
N LEU A 132 4.45 1.39 -17.83
CA LEU A 132 3.83 1.03 -16.56
C LEU A 132 4.86 0.93 -15.44
N VAL A 133 4.64 1.65 -14.33
CA VAL A 133 5.35 1.48 -13.06
C VAL A 133 4.40 0.87 -12.03
N ALA A 134 4.59 -0.42 -11.77
CA ALA A 134 3.78 -1.22 -10.85
C ALA A 134 4.58 -2.44 -10.36
N VAL A 135 4.06 -3.17 -9.38
CA VAL A 135 4.56 -4.52 -9.09
C VAL A 135 3.73 -5.55 -9.88
N PRO A 136 4.34 -6.42 -10.69
CA PRO A 136 3.60 -7.42 -11.47
C PRO A 136 2.64 -8.25 -10.64
N PHE A 137 1.42 -8.38 -11.15
CA PHE A 137 0.31 -9.14 -10.56
C PHE A 137 -0.03 -8.77 -9.09
N THR A 138 0.35 -7.57 -8.64
CA THR A 138 0.34 -7.20 -7.22
C THR A 138 -0.33 -5.83 -7.00
N PRO A 139 -1.67 -5.78 -6.90
CA PRO A 139 -2.43 -4.55 -6.71
C PRO A 139 -2.43 -4.08 -5.25
N VAL A 140 -1.25 -3.78 -4.72
CA VAL A 140 -1.07 -3.34 -3.32
C VAL A 140 -0.59 -1.88 -3.30
N PRO A 141 -1.27 -0.97 -2.59
CA PRO A 141 -0.83 0.41 -2.42
C PRO A 141 0.56 0.53 -1.78
N GLY A 142 1.31 1.55 -2.16
CA GLY A 142 2.62 1.88 -1.59
C GLY A 142 3.58 2.43 -2.63
N THR A 143 4.82 2.71 -2.22
CA THR A 143 5.77 3.43 -3.07
C THR A 143 6.06 2.71 -4.39
N ARG A 144 6.27 3.49 -5.44
CA ARG A 144 6.61 3.14 -6.82
C ARG A 144 7.88 3.86 -7.27
N LEU A 145 8.03 5.12 -6.90
CA LEU A 145 9.23 5.92 -7.15
C LEU A 145 10.12 5.90 -5.90
N LEU A 146 10.95 4.87 -5.79
CA LEU A 146 11.92 4.77 -4.69
C LEU A 146 12.92 5.91 -4.85
N ALA A 147 13.06 6.79 -3.86
CA ALA A 147 13.92 7.98 -3.96
C ALA A 147 14.51 8.38 -2.60
N ARG A 148 15.72 8.93 -2.58
CA ARG A 148 16.38 9.43 -1.34
C ARG A 148 15.72 10.69 -0.78
N ASP A 149 15.19 11.53 -1.64
CA ASP A 149 14.61 12.82 -1.35
C ASP A 149 13.57 13.20 -2.44
N ALA A 150 12.82 14.28 -2.22
CA ALA A 150 11.76 14.72 -3.14
C ALA A 150 12.32 15.12 -4.53
N MET A 151 13.43 15.84 -4.57
CA MET A 151 14.10 16.25 -5.81
C MET A 151 14.55 15.03 -6.64
N ALA A 152 15.04 13.96 -6.00
CA ALA A 152 15.36 12.71 -6.66
C ALA A 152 14.11 11.96 -7.19
N ARG A 153 12.96 12.08 -6.51
CA ARG A 153 11.67 11.53 -6.96
C ARG A 153 11.12 12.29 -8.18
N GLU A 154 11.12 13.61 -8.12
CA GLU A 154 10.72 14.47 -9.24
C GLU A 154 11.64 14.28 -10.45
N ALA A 155 12.96 14.23 -10.26
CA ALA A 155 13.91 13.95 -11.34
C ALA A 155 13.68 12.57 -11.95
N LEU A 156 13.33 11.55 -11.15
CA LEU A 156 12.98 10.22 -11.65
C LEU A 156 11.70 10.27 -12.50
N LEU A 157 10.70 11.04 -12.08
CA LEU A 157 9.46 11.22 -12.85
C LEU A 157 9.70 11.99 -14.16
N ARG A 158 10.49 13.07 -14.13
CA ARG A 158 10.92 13.80 -15.35
C ARG A 158 11.65 12.86 -16.32
N ALA A 159 12.54 12.00 -15.80
CA ALA A 159 13.23 11.00 -16.60
C ALA A 159 12.29 9.91 -17.17
N LEU A 160 11.25 9.50 -16.43
CA LEU A 160 10.24 8.55 -16.88
C LEU A 160 9.37 9.11 -18.02
N VAL A 161 8.85 10.33 -17.87
CA VAL A 161 8.06 11.01 -18.91
C VAL A 161 8.90 11.16 -20.19
N ARG A 162 10.11 11.73 -20.06
CA ARG A 162 11.03 11.89 -21.19
C ARG A 162 11.39 10.55 -21.86
N TRP A 163 11.59 9.49 -21.09
CA TRP A 163 11.88 8.16 -21.63
C TRP A 163 10.73 7.61 -22.49
N CYS A 164 9.48 8.00 -22.18
CA CYS A 164 8.28 7.68 -22.96
C CYS A 164 8.16 8.56 -24.21
N GLU A 165 8.45 9.86 -24.11
CA GLU A 165 8.50 10.81 -25.24
C GLU A 165 9.56 10.39 -26.27
N ASP A 166 10.79 10.11 -25.83
CA ASP A 166 11.92 9.60 -26.64
C ASP A 166 11.59 8.27 -27.34
N ARG A 167 10.53 7.56 -26.91
CA ARG A 167 10.03 6.29 -27.48
C ARG A 167 8.66 6.39 -28.15
N GLN A 168 8.07 7.59 -28.21
CA GLN A 168 6.76 7.85 -28.78
C GLN A 168 5.63 6.97 -28.19
N LEU A 169 5.72 6.65 -26.90
CA LEU A 169 4.72 5.81 -26.22
C LEU A 169 3.44 6.60 -25.95
N SER A 170 2.29 5.92 -25.97
CA SER A 170 0.98 6.54 -25.77
C SER A 170 0.83 7.21 -24.39
N SER A 171 1.44 6.61 -23.37
CA SER A 171 1.11 6.88 -21.97
C SER A 171 2.09 6.23 -20.99
N LEU A 172 2.13 6.77 -19.77
CA LEU A 172 2.87 6.26 -18.61
C LEU A 172 1.92 6.16 -17.42
N HIS A 173 1.92 5.01 -16.72
CA HIS A 173 0.97 4.67 -15.68
C HIS A 173 1.68 4.29 -14.38
N LEU A 174 1.41 4.98 -13.27
CA LEU A 174 1.90 4.64 -11.94
C LEU A 174 0.73 4.08 -11.11
N LEU A 175 0.66 2.76 -10.92
CA LEU A 175 -0.53 2.11 -10.36
C LEU A 175 -0.44 1.83 -8.85
N PHE A 176 -1.48 2.24 -8.11
CA PHE A 176 -1.59 2.12 -6.65
C PHE A 176 -0.37 2.76 -5.93
N ALA A 177 -0.05 4.00 -6.29
CA ALA A 177 1.11 4.73 -5.80
C ALA A 177 0.92 5.26 -4.35
N ALA A 178 2.02 5.66 -3.71
CA ALA A 178 2.01 6.32 -2.40
C ALA A 178 1.81 7.84 -2.53
N ASP A 179 1.42 8.50 -1.44
CA ASP A 179 1.08 9.93 -1.45
C ASP A 179 2.25 10.83 -1.87
N GLU A 180 3.50 10.47 -1.57
CA GLU A 180 4.69 11.22 -2.02
C GLU A 180 4.95 11.07 -3.53
N ASP A 181 4.58 9.94 -4.11
CA ASP A 181 4.66 9.68 -5.54
C ASP A 181 3.54 10.39 -6.29
N LEU A 182 2.33 10.41 -5.71
CA LEU A 182 1.17 11.13 -6.21
C LEU A 182 1.41 12.64 -6.18
N ALA A 183 1.98 13.19 -5.11
CA ALA A 183 2.34 14.61 -5.02
C ALA A 183 3.40 15.03 -6.08
N ALA A 184 4.38 14.17 -6.37
CA ALA A 184 5.33 14.38 -7.45
C ALA A 184 4.65 14.30 -8.84
N CYS A 185 3.67 13.42 -9.01
CA CYS A 185 2.86 13.30 -10.23
C CYS A 185 1.98 14.54 -10.46
N ASP A 186 1.30 15.01 -9.42
CA ASP A 186 0.44 16.20 -9.43
C ASP A 186 1.25 17.45 -9.81
N SER A 187 2.42 17.62 -9.18
CA SER A 187 3.39 18.69 -9.48
C SER A 187 3.95 18.64 -10.92
N ALA A 188 3.82 17.50 -11.60
CA ALA A 188 4.24 17.29 -12.99
C ALA A 188 3.07 17.21 -13.98
N GLY A 189 1.83 17.49 -13.55
CA GLY A 189 0.64 17.51 -14.41
C GLY A 189 0.14 16.12 -14.85
N LEU A 190 0.44 15.06 -14.09
CA LEU A 190 -0.11 13.73 -14.36
C LEU A 190 -1.54 13.61 -13.81
N LEU A 191 -2.45 13.10 -14.64
CA LEU A 191 -3.86 12.92 -14.28
C LEU A 191 -4.01 11.85 -13.20
N GLN A 192 -4.68 12.18 -12.09
CA GLN A 192 -4.93 11.24 -11.01
C GLN A 192 -6.23 10.45 -11.24
N ARG A 193 -6.18 9.14 -10.99
CA ARG A 193 -7.32 8.22 -11.03
C ARG A 193 -7.49 7.53 -9.69
N HIS A 194 -8.72 7.40 -9.22
CA HIS A 194 -9.03 6.84 -7.89
C HIS A 194 -9.86 5.56 -7.99
N THR A 195 -9.59 4.60 -7.11
CA THR A 195 -10.35 3.35 -6.98
C THR A 195 -10.41 2.89 -5.53
N VAL A 196 -11.35 2.00 -5.21
CA VAL A 196 -11.65 1.58 -3.84
C VAL A 196 -11.12 0.18 -3.56
N GLN A 197 -10.21 0.08 -2.59
CA GLN A 197 -9.84 -1.19 -1.98
C GLN A 197 -10.57 -1.38 -0.64
N PHE A 198 -10.42 -2.56 -0.04
CA PHE A 198 -11.06 -2.90 1.24
C PHE A 198 -10.03 -3.44 2.23
N HIS A 199 -9.81 -2.70 3.32
CA HIS A 199 -8.83 -3.00 4.37
C HIS A 199 -9.52 -3.07 5.74
N TRP A 200 -9.08 -4.00 6.60
CA TRP A 200 -9.46 -4.01 8.03
C TRP A 200 -8.35 -3.38 8.85
N THR A 201 -8.71 -2.62 9.88
CA THR A 201 -7.76 -1.98 10.80
C THR A 201 -8.00 -2.47 12.22
N ASN A 202 -6.92 -2.77 12.95
CA ASN A 202 -6.94 -3.29 14.32
C ASN A 202 -7.19 -2.17 15.34
N LEU A 203 -8.33 -1.49 15.24
CA LEU A 203 -8.77 -0.45 16.16
C LEU A 203 -10.20 -0.75 16.62
N ALA A 204 -10.35 -1.01 17.91
CA ALA A 204 -11.65 -1.07 18.56
C ALA A 204 -12.26 0.33 18.62
N PRO A 205 -13.48 0.54 18.09
CA PRO A 205 -14.16 1.83 18.24
C PRO A 205 -14.42 2.09 19.73
N THR A 206 -14.20 3.33 20.17
CA THR A 206 -14.45 3.77 21.55
C THR A 206 -15.96 3.80 21.82
N LEU A 207 -16.52 2.61 22.09
CA LEU A 207 -17.90 2.47 22.57
C LEU A 207 -17.97 3.13 23.94
N ALA A 208 -18.82 4.15 24.08
CA ALA A 208 -19.06 4.79 25.36
C ALA A 208 -19.50 3.75 26.39
N THR A 209 -18.68 3.55 27.43
CA THR A 209 -18.96 2.57 28.48
C THR A 209 -20.26 2.97 29.18
N SER A 210 -21.33 2.20 28.94
CA SER A 210 -22.53 2.30 29.75
C SER A 210 -22.16 1.91 31.18
N CYS A 211 -22.05 2.92 32.04
CA CYS A 211 -21.88 2.73 33.48
C CYS A 211 -23.16 2.13 34.06
N ALA A 212 -23.28 0.81 33.97
CA ALA A 212 -24.14 0.02 34.84
C ALA A 212 -23.60 0.16 36.27
N SER A 213 -24.01 1.23 36.94
CA SER A 213 -23.45 1.67 38.21
C SER A 213 -23.74 0.67 39.31
N LEU A 214 -22.68 0.13 39.92
CA LEU A 214 -22.76 -0.49 41.24
C LEU A 214 -23.29 0.58 42.21
N ALA A 215 -24.46 0.33 42.78
CA ALA A 215 -25.14 1.31 43.62
C ALA A 215 -24.39 1.50 44.95
N LEU A 216 -23.80 2.67 45.12
CA LEU A 216 -23.27 3.17 46.39
C LEU A 216 -23.92 4.51 46.70
N GLN A 217 -24.48 4.62 47.90
CA GLN A 217 -25.34 5.73 48.30
C GLN A 217 -24.49 6.94 48.75
N ALA A 218 -24.69 8.10 48.11
CA ALA A 218 -24.22 9.39 48.62
C ALA A 218 -25.23 10.49 48.28
N THR A 219 -25.68 11.19 49.31
CA THR A 219 -26.72 12.23 49.35
C THR A 219 -26.46 13.47 48.47
N MET A 220 -27.52 13.99 47.83
CA MET A 220 -27.62 15.36 47.30
C MET A 220 -27.57 16.40 48.44
N PRO A 221 -26.97 17.59 48.23
CA PRO A 221 -27.70 18.81 47.81
C PRO A 221 -26.89 19.69 46.80
N SER A 222 -27.34 20.79 46.17
CA SER A 222 -28.67 21.42 45.94
C SER A 222 -28.55 22.48 44.80
N GLU A 223 -29.67 22.88 44.19
CA GLU A 223 -29.83 23.92 43.14
C GLU A 223 -29.73 25.40 43.65
N PRO A 224 -29.99 26.47 42.84
CA PRO A 224 -29.42 26.85 41.53
C PRO A 224 -29.12 28.39 41.36
N ALA A 225 -28.41 28.79 40.29
CA ALA A 225 -28.42 30.16 39.69
C ALA A 225 -27.58 30.19 38.39
N SER A 226 -27.83 31.00 37.35
CA SER A 226 -28.97 31.86 36.98
C SER A 226 -28.96 32.15 35.45
N LEU A 227 -30.03 32.75 34.91
CA LEU A 227 -30.22 33.05 33.46
C LEU A 227 -29.95 34.53 33.11
N ARG A 228 -29.28 34.79 31.96
CA ARG A 228 -29.37 35.97 31.04
C ARG A 228 -28.07 36.07 30.17
N ALA A 229 -28.02 36.67 28.98
CA ALA A 229 -29.05 36.95 27.96
C ALA A 229 -28.45 37.47 26.62
N VAL A 230 -28.94 36.94 25.49
CA VAL A 230 -29.38 37.68 24.26
C VAL A 230 -28.37 38.37 23.30
N GLN A 231 -28.78 38.44 22.02
CA GLN A 231 -28.37 39.32 20.91
C GLN A 231 -27.12 39.00 20.04
N THR A 232 -27.36 38.13 19.05
CA THR A 232 -27.25 38.39 17.60
C THR A 232 -26.41 39.58 17.07
N CYS A 233 -25.61 39.31 16.02
CA CYS A 233 -25.59 40.13 14.81
C CYS A 233 -25.14 39.29 13.59
N ALA A 234 -25.43 39.73 12.37
CA ALA A 234 -25.14 38.98 11.13
C ALA A 234 -24.09 39.68 10.25
N GLY A 235 -23.24 38.89 9.57
CA GLY A 235 -22.21 39.35 8.63
C GLY A 235 -22.03 38.34 7.49
N ARG A 236 -21.57 38.79 6.31
CA ARG A 236 -21.57 37.98 5.09
C ARG A 236 -20.23 37.32 4.75
N SER A 237 -20.34 36.20 4.05
CA SER A 237 -19.38 35.53 3.15
C SER A 237 -18.00 36.18 2.93
N GLY A 238 -16.96 35.41 3.23
CA GLY A 238 -15.67 35.44 2.52
C GLY A 238 -15.27 33.99 2.21
N ALA A 239 -14.86 33.70 0.98
CA ALA A 239 -14.37 32.38 0.61
C ALA A 239 -12.87 32.24 0.97
N ALA A 240 -12.49 31.09 1.51
CA ALA A 240 -11.10 30.72 1.81
C ALA A 240 -10.90 29.25 1.44
N ALA A 241 -9.68 28.90 1.01
CA ALA A 241 -9.35 27.55 0.55
C ALA A 241 -9.39 26.53 1.71
N LEU A 242 -9.75 25.29 1.39
CA LEU A 242 -9.69 24.16 2.31
C LEU A 242 -8.38 23.40 2.12
N SER A 243 -7.63 23.24 3.21
CA SER A 243 -6.43 22.39 3.27
C SER A 243 -6.78 20.89 3.21
N PRO A 244 -5.88 20.02 2.74
CA PRO A 244 -6.08 18.58 2.80
C PRO A 244 -5.83 18.06 4.24
N GLU A 245 -6.86 17.50 4.89
CA GLU A 245 -6.71 16.82 6.18
C GLU A 245 -6.94 15.30 6.05
N GLY A 246 -5.86 14.53 6.14
CA GLY A 246 -5.87 13.09 6.41
C GLY A 246 -5.86 12.77 7.92
N ALA A 247 -6.45 13.62 8.75
CA ALA A 247 -6.38 13.52 10.21
C ALA A 247 -7.48 12.60 10.79
N PRO A 248 -7.20 11.81 11.85
CA PRO A 248 -8.23 11.02 12.51
C PRO A 248 -9.24 11.91 13.26
N PHE A 249 -10.53 11.68 13.02
CA PHE A 249 -11.65 12.48 13.55
C PHE A 249 -11.62 12.65 15.08
N ALA A 250 -11.28 13.86 15.54
CA ALA A 250 -11.39 14.28 16.93
C ALA A 250 -12.63 15.18 17.15
N LEU A 251 -13.84 14.62 17.00
CA LEU A 251 -15.10 15.32 17.30
C LEU A 251 -15.33 15.44 18.82
N GLY A 252 -14.63 16.37 19.47
CA GLY A 252 -14.76 16.67 20.89
C GLY A 252 -14.83 18.18 21.16
N ARG A 253 -15.59 18.58 22.18
CA ARG A 253 -15.50 19.94 22.75
C ARG A 253 -14.13 20.11 23.43
N PRO A 254 -13.55 21.33 23.47
CA PRO A 254 -12.36 21.59 24.26
C PRO A 254 -12.62 21.24 25.74
N GLY A 255 -11.89 20.26 26.27
CA GLY A 255 -12.07 19.73 27.62
C GLY A 255 -12.45 18.24 27.72
N GLY A 256 -12.70 17.54 26.60
CA GLY A 256 -12.79 16.08 26.59
C GLY A 256 -11.42 15.42 26.41
N GLU A 257 -11.06 14.46 27.27
CA GLU A 257 -9.87 13.64 27.04
C GLU A 257 -10.05 12.76 25.79
N VAL A 258 -9.13 12.89 24.82
CA VAL A 258 -9.09 12.01 23.65
C VAL A 258 -8.49 10.67 24.08
N VAL A 259 -9.34 9.77 24.57
CA VAL A 259 -8.96 8.40 24.90
C VAL A 259 -8.42 7.73 23.62
N PRO A 260 -7.15 7.29 23.58
CA PRO A 260 -6.56 6.75 22.36
C PRO A 260 -7.26 5.44 21.95
N ALA A 261 -7.50 5.29 20.65
CA ALA A 261 -8.18 4.11 20.10
C ALA A 261 -7.37 2.84 20.39
N ARG A 262 -7.98 1.89 21.12
CA ARG A 262 -7.34 0.65 21.56
C ARG A 262 -7.33 -0.38 20.43
N ARG A 263 -6.28 -1.20 20.31
CA ARG A 263 -6.34 -2.41 19.46
C ARG A 263 -7.37 -3.41 20.02
N PHE A 264 -7.92 -4.29 19.19
CA PHE A 264 -8.74 -5.39 19.67
C PHE A 264 -7.87 -6.36 20.49
N GLY A 265 -8.35 -6.82 21.64
CA GLY A 265 -7.67 -7.84 22.46
C GLY A 265 -8.11 -9.28 22.16
N SER A 266 -9.16 -9.48 21.35
CA SER A 266 -9.59 -10.81 20.90
C SER A 266 -10.51 -10.73 19.67
N PHE A 267 -10.64 -11.85 18.95
CA PHE A 267 -11.61 -11.95 17.84
C PHE A 267 -13.07 -11.78 18.31
N GLU A 268 -13.39 -12.13 19.56
CA GLU A 268 -14.73 -11.91 20.13
C GLU A 268 -14.99 -10.44 20.52
N GLU A 269 -13.97 -9.68 20.92
CA GLU A 269 -14.04 -8.21 21.07
C GLU A 269 -14.28 -7.54 19.70
N PHE A 270 -13.57 -8.00 18.66
CA PHE A 270 -13.84 -7.61 17.27
C PHE A 270 -15.28 -7.93 16.86
N LEU A 271 -15.78 -9.15 17.06
CA LEU A 271 -17.18 -9.50 16.78
C LEU A 271 -18.18 -8.67 17.62
N ALA A 272 -17.85 -8.32 18.85
CA ALA A 272 -18.69 -7.49 19.71
C ALA A 272 -18.90 -6.08 19.12
N SER A 273 -17.87 -5.52 18.46
CA SER A 273 -17.92 -4.22 17.77
C SER A 273 -18.86 -4.19 16.56
N LEU A 274 -19.24 -5.34 16.00
CA LEU A 274 -20.08 -5.43 14.80
C LEU A 274 -21.58 -5.35 15.10
N THR A 275 -22.38 -4.97 14.09
CA THR A 275 -23.84 -5.09 14.17
C THR A 275 -24.28 -6.54 14.38
N GLN A 276 -25.44 -6.74 15.01
CA GLN A 276 -25.95 -8.07 15.36
C GLN A 276 -26.11 -9.00 14.14
N GLU A 277 -26.53 -8.45 13.00
CA GLU A 277 -26.69 -9.18 11.74
C GLU A 277 -25.34 -9.67 11.21
N LYS A 278 -24.33 -8.78 11.09
CA LYS A 278 -23.00 -9.17 10.58
C LYS A 278 -22.30 -10.14 11.54
N ARG A 279 -22.37 -9.92 12.86
CA ARG A 279 -21.87 -10.88 13.86
C ARG A 279 -22.54 -12.25 13.74
N LYS A 280 -23.87 -12.30 13.57
CA LYS A 280 -24.61 -13.57 13.38
C LYS A 280 -24.17 -14.27 12.08
N LYS A 281 -24.00 -13.52 10.99
CA LYS A 281 -23.52 -14.04 9.70
C LYS A 281 -22.11 -14.62 9.81
N ILE A 282 -21.14 -13.90 10.37
CA ILE A 282 -19.77 -14.40 10.55
C ILE A 282 -19.78 -15.68 11.38
N ARG A 283 -20.43 -15.70 12.55
CA ARG A 283 -20.52 -16.91 13.39
C ARG A 283 -21.20 -18.09 12.66
N GLN A 284 -22.17 -17.84 11.78
CA GLN A 284 -22.77 -18.89 10.94
C GLN A 284 -21.81 -19.41 9.86
N GLU A 285 -21.04 -18.52 9.22
CA GLU A 285 -20.04 -18.90 8.21
C GLU A 285 -18.88 -19.70 8.83
N ARG A 286 -18.33 -19.28 9.98
CA ARG A 286 -17.30 -20.05 10.72
C ARG A 286 -17.84 -21.41 11.16
N ARG A 287 -19.09 -21.47 11.68
CA ARG A 287 -19.69 -22.71 12.19
C ARG A 287 -19.93 -23.75 11.08
N LYS A 288 -20.34 -23.35 9.86
CA LYS A 288 -20.45 -24.28 8.72
C LYS A 288 -19.14 -25.03 8.44
N VAL A 289 -18.01 -24.33 8.51
CA VAL A 289 -16.69 -24.92 8.26
C VAL A 289 -16.29 -25.89 9.37
N ALA A 290 -16.57 -25.55 10.63
CA ALA A 290 -16.39 -26.45 11.77
C ALA A 290 -17.32 -27.68 11.73
N GLU A 291 -18.61 -27.49 11.39
CA GLU A 291 -19.61 -28.56 11.20
C GLU A 291 -19.22 -29.53 10.07
N ALA A 292 -18.49 -29.05 9.05
CA ALA A 292 -17.93 -29.89 8.00
C ALA A 292 -16.71 -30.74 8.45
N GLY A 293 -16.22 -30.55 9.68
CA GLY A 293 -15.06 -31.24 10.25
C GLY A 293 -13.71 -30.66 9.83
N VAL A 294 -13.66 -29.36 9.50
CA VAL A 294 -12.43 -28.66 9.08
C VAL A 294 -11.82 -27.90 10.26
N THR A 295 -10.52 -28.12 10.48
CA THR A 295 -9.66 -27.38 11.41
C THR A 295 -8.62 -26.57 10.64
N PHE A 296 -7.88 -25.70 11.34
CA PHE A 296 -6.83 -24.88 10.76
C PHE A 296 -5.54 -24.97 11.57
N ARG A 297 -4.41 -24.88 10.87
CA ARG A 297 -3.11 -24.52 11.42
C ARG A 297 -2.47 -23.42 10.57
N TRP A 298 -1.49 -22.73 11.13
CA TRP A 298 -0.69 -21.75 10.41
C TRP A 298 0.81 -21.97 10.65
N ALA A 299 1.63 -21.41 9.77
CA ALA A 299 3.08 -21.34 9.89
C ALA A 299 3.60 -20.04 9.27
N ARG A 300 4.64 -19.43 9.85
CA ARG A 300 5.30 -18.20 9.35
C ARG A 300 6.77 -18.49 9.05
N GLY A 301 7.35 -17.82 8.06
CA GLY A 301 8.80 -17.84 7.90
C GLY A 301 9.35 -19.23 7.59
N ALA A 302 10.43 -19.59 8.29
CA ALA A 302 11.09 -20.89 8.16
C ALA A 302 10.24 -22.08 8.66
N ASP A 303 9.15 -21.83 9.41
CA ASP A 303 8.24 -22.89 9.87
C ASP A 303 7.36 -23.43 8.73
N ILE A 304 7.26 -22.72 7.60
CA ILE A 304 6.53 -23.17 6.41
C ILE A 304 7.38 -24.22 5.68
N ARG A 305 7.14 -25.49 6.01
CA ARG A 305 7.90 -26.65 5.49
C ARG A 305 7.75 -26.78 3.97
N PRO A 306 8.72 -27.36 3.24
CA PRO A 306 8.62 -27.57 1.79
C PRO A 306 7.33 -28.28 1.34
N ALA A 307 6.89 -29.29 2.11
CA ALA A 307 5.64 -30.00 1.82
C ALA A 307 4.36 -29.12 1.95
N ASP A 308 4.40 -28.06 2.76
CA ASP A 308 3.30 -27.09 2.87
C ASP A 308 3.32 -26.09 1.69
N TRP A 309 4.50 -25.70 1.20
CA TRP A 309 4.66 -24.95 -0.05
C TRP A 309 4.20 -25.74 -1.28
N ASP A 310 4.58 -27.01 -1.38
CA ASP A 310 4.11 -27.91 -2.46
C ASP A 310 2.60 -28.13 -2.38
N PHE A 311 2.03 -28.25 -1.17
CA PHE A 311 0.59 -28.31 -0.97
C PHE A 311 -0.11 -27.03 -1.43
N PHE A 312 0.41 -25.87 -1.01
CA PHE A 312 -0.09 -24.56 -1.39
C PHE A 312 -0.09 -24.37 -2.90
N TYR A 313 0.99 -24.72 -3.60
CA TYR A 313 1.07 -24.51 -5.04
C TYR A 313 -0.01 -25.31 -5.80
N ARG A 314 -0.28 -26.57 -5.41
CA ARG A 314 -1.38 -27.36 -6.02
C ARG A 314 -2.75 -26.71 -5.80
N CYS A 315 -2.97 -26.10 -4.63
CA CYS A 315 -4.19 -25.37 -4.33
C CYS A 315 -4.32 -24.12 -5.21
N TYR A 316 -3.25 -23.33 -5.29
CA TYR A 316 -3.14 -22.13 -6.14
C TYR A 316 -3.38 -22.49 -7.62
N GLU A 317 -2.55 -23.37 -8.19
CA GLU A 317 -2.61 -23.83 -9.59
C GLU A 317 -3.99 -24.33 -9.99
N ARG A 318 -4.59 -25.22 -9.19
CA ARG A 318 -5.95 -25.73 -9.43
C ARG A 318 -6.98 -24.62 -9.51
N THR A 319 -6.82 -23.55 -8.73
CA THR A 319 -7.78 -22.42 -8.75
C THR A 319 -7.78 -21.69 -10.09
N TYR A 320 -6.66 -21.64 -10.83
CA TYR A 320 -6.63 -21.10 -12.19
C TYR A 320 -7.21 -22.08 -13.20
N LEU A 321 -6.85 -23.36 -13.10
CA LEU A 321 -7.34 -24.42 -13.98
C LEU A 321 -8.87 -24.60 -13.89
N GLU A 322 -9.45 -24.48 -12.69
CA GLU A 322 -10.92 -24.49 -12.50
C GLU A 322 -11.64 -23.31 -13.16
N HIS A 323 -10.92 -22.23 -13.49
CA HIS A 323 -11.43 -21.09 -14.25
C HIS A 323 -10.90 -21.06 -15.70
N GLY A 324 -10.34 -22.17 -16.21
CA GLY A 324 -9.84 -22.28 -17.58
C GLY A 324 -8.60 -21.44 -17.90
N ASN A 325 -7.89 -20.96 -16.88
CA ASN A 325 -6.71 -20.11 -17.02
C ASN A 325 -5.43 -20.84 -16.57
N ALA A 326 -4.27 -20.41 -17.07
CA ALA A 326 -2.98 -20.80 -16.50
C ALA A 326 -2.67 -19.97 -15.24
N PRO A 327 -1.94 -20.51 -14.25
CA PRO A 327 -1.37 -19.71 -13.16
C PRO A 327 -0.35 -18.69 -13.69
N TYR A 328 -0.42 -17.44 -13.20
CA TYR A 328 0.52 -16.38 -13.61
C TYR A 328 1.80 -16.31 -12.75
N LEU A 329 1.86 -17.04 -11.62
CA LEU A 329 3.10 -17.28 -10.86
C LEU A 329 3.48 -18.76 -10.97
N THR A 330 4.72 -19.03 -11.34
CA THR A 330 5.23 -20.40 -11.48
C THR A 330 5.59 -21.01 -10.12
N ARG A 331 5.83 -22.34 -10.07
CA ARG A 331 6.31 -22.99 -8.83
C ARG A 331 7.65 -22.41 -8.36
N ASP A 332 8.54 -22.09 -9.30
CA ASP A 332 9.86 -21.51 -9.02
C ASP A 332 9.77 -20.16 -8.31
N PHE A 333 8.78 -19.31 -8.66
CA PHE A 333 8.52 -18.07 -7.91
C PHE A 333 8.29 -18.34 -6.41
N PHE A 334 7.43 -19.30 -6.09
CA PHE A 334 7.11 -19.62 -4.69
C PHE A 334 8.26 -20.34 -3.98
N GLN A 335 9.08 -21.12 -4.68
CA GLN A 335 10.29 -21.73 -4.13
C GLN A 335 11.35 -20.67 -3.77
N ARG A 336 11.53 -19.64 -4.60
CA ARG A 336 12.34 -18.45 -4.26
C ARG A 336 11.75 -17.67 -3.09
N MET A 337 10.44 -17.46 -3.06
CA MET A 337 9.78 -16.81 -1.91
C MET A 337 9.95 -17.56 -0.59
N ALA A 338 10.06 -18.89 -0.61
CA ALA A 338 10.39 -19.71 0.55
C ALA A 338 11.86 -19.60 1.00
N HIS A 339 12.78 -19.26 0.09
CA HIS A 339 14.23 -19.19 0.34
C HIS A 339 14.71 -17.76 0.65
N ASP A 340 14.37 -16.80 -0.21
CA ASP A 340 14.93 -15.44 -0.21
C ASP A 340 14.16 -14.48 0.71
N LEU A 341 12.84 -14.65 0.81
CA LEU A 341 11.95 -13.79 1.61
C LEU A 341 11.02 -14.57 2.58
N PRO A 342 11.46 -15.65 3.26
CA PRO A 342 10.57 -16.49 4.08
C PRO A 342 9.76 -15.69 5.11
N GLN A 343 10.40 -14.73 5.80
CA GLN A 343 9.77 -13.98 6.90
C GLN A 343 8.59 -13.08 6.48
N THR A 344 8.46 -12.80 5.19
CA THR A 344 7.30 -12.14 4.58
C THR A 344 6.07 -13.05 4.57
N TRP A 345 6.21 -14.38 4.67
CA TRP A 345 5.11 -15.29 4.39
C TRP A 345 4.50 -15.91 5.64
N LEU A 346 3.16 -15.97 5.64
CA LEU A 346 2.31 -16.62 6.63
C LEU A 346 1.30 -17.50 5.87
N LEU A 347 1.40 -18.81 6.05
CA LEU A 347 0.55 -19.80 5.39
C LEU A 347 -0.46 -20.38 6.38
N PHE A 348 -1.75 -20.29 6.05
CA PHE A 348 -2.83 -21.04 6.70
C PHE A 348 -3.13 -22.30 5.89
N VAL A 349 -3.23 -23.45 6.56
CA VAL A 349 -3.65 -24.72 5.97
C VAL A 349 -4.93 -25.19 6.66
N ALA A 350 -5.97 -25.41 5.86
CA ALA A 350 -7.22 -26.02 6.28
C ALA A 350 -7.10 -27.54 6.18
N GLU A 351 -7.42 -28.25 7.25
CA GLU A 351 -7.29 -29.71 7.34
C GLU A 351 -8.61 -30.36 7.72
N ARG A 352 -8.91 -31.53 7.14
CA ARG A 352 -10.13 -32.30 7.37
C ARG A 352 -9.74 -33.75 7.61
N ALA A 353 -10.16 -34.32 8.74
CA ALA A 353 -9.71 -35.64 9.20
C ALA A 353 -8.18 -35.83 9.12
N GLY A 354 -7.41 -34.79 9.50
CA GLY A 354 -5.94 -34.78 9.48
C GLY A 354 -5.29 -34.69 8.08
N ARG A 355 -6.08 -34.47 7.02
CA ARG A 355 -5.58 -34.28 5.64
C ARG A 355 -5.73 -32.81 5.23
N PRO A 356 -4.71 -32.17 4.62
CA PRO A 356 -4.84 -30.80 4.14
C PRO A 356 -5.72 -30.74 2.89
N ILE A 357 -6.69 -29.81 2.89
CA ILE A 357 -7.72 -29.67 1.85
C ILE A 357 -7.72 -28.31 1.14
N ALA A 358 -7.19 -27.26 1.76
CA ALA A 358 -7.10 -25.91 1.18
C ALA A 358 -6.05 -25.06 1.91
N SER A 359 -5.63 -23.95 1.31
CA SER A 359 -4.58 -23.09 1.86
C SER A 359 -4.68 -21.62 1.46
N SER A 360 -4.48 -20.70 2.41
CA SER A 360 -4.36 -19.26 2.17
C SER A 360 -2.95 -18.78 2.50
N LEU A 361 -2.32 -18.08 1.56
CA LEU A 361 -0.99 -17.50 1.72
C LEU A 361 -1.09 -15.97 1.84
N ILE A 362 -0.71 -15.49 3.00
CA ILE A 362 -0.71 -14.10 3.43
C ILE A 362 0.73 -13.60 3.38
N ALA A 363 0.93 -12.37 2.90
CA ALA A 363 2.19 -11.67 2.98
C ALA A 363 2.18 -10.68 4.15
N LEU A 364 3.34 -10.39 4.73
CA LEU A 364 3.54 -9.54 5.89
C LEU A 364 4.59 -8.46 5.57
N HIS A 365 4.23 -7.20 5.80
CA HIS A 365 5.16 -6.11 6.03
C HIS A 365 5.46 -6.06 7.53
N ASP A 366 6.73 -6.26 7.87
CA ASP A 366 7.26 -6.18 9.23
C ASP A 366 8.43 -5.18 9.19
N PRO A 367 8.28 -3.95 9.70
CA PRO A 367 9.30 -2.90 9.56
C PRO A 367 10.67 -3.32 10.10
N SER A 368 10.70 -4.19 11.11
CA SER A 368 11.93 -4.68 11.73
C SER A 368 12.80 -5.53 10.79
N THR A 369 12.20 -6.19 9.79
CA THR A 369 12.91 -7.10 8.88
C THR A 369 13.47 -6.42 7.64
N LEU A 370 13.05 -5.18 7.34
CA LEU A 370 13.53 -4.46 6.15
C LEU A 370 14.97 -3.96 6.29
N GLY A 371 15.39 -3.60 7.51
CA GLY A 371 16.75 -3.15 7.80
C GLY A 371 17.79 -4.28 7.97
N SER A 372 17.36 -5.53 8.19
CA SER A 372 18.25 -6.66 8.52
C SER A 372 18.95 -7.28 7.30
N GLY A 373 19.53 -6.44 6.42
CA GLY A 373 20.34 -6.87 5.27
C GLY A 373 21.71 -7.46 5.63
N GLN A 374 22.05 -7.53 6.92
CA GLN A 374 23.23 -8.24 7.43
C GLN A 374 22.81 -9.60 8.01
N LYS A 375 23.51 -10.67 7.64
CA LYS A 375 23.38 -11.97 8.32
C LYS A 375 23.65 -11.78 9.81
N ARG A 376 22.66 -12.09 10.66
CA ARG A 376 22.85 -12.20 12.11
C ARG A 376 23.93 -13.26 12.38
N PRO A 377 24.97 -12.99 13.18
CA PRO A 377 26.06 -13.94 13.39
C PRO A 377 25.56 -15.21 14.06
N GLU A 378 26.10 -16.36 13.64
CA GLU A 378 25.55 -17.69 13.90
C GLU A 378 25.49 -18.08 15.40
N ASN A 379 26.25 -17.39 16.25
CA ASN A 379 26.28 -17.59 17.71
C ASN A 379 25.47 -16.54 18.52
N ALA A 380 24.62 -15.73 17.89
CA ALA A 380 23.72 -14.82 18.61
C ALA A 380 22.57 -15.62 19.26
N PRO A 381 22.27 -15.44 20.57
CA PRO A 381 21.27 -16.24 21.26
C PRO A 381 19.87 -16.06 20.64
N GLN A 382 19.21 -17.20 20.39
CA GLN A 382 17.80 -17.25 20.04
C GLN A 382 16.95 -17.01 21.28
N LEU A 383 16.50 -15.77 21.48
CA LEU A 383 15.30 -15.54 22.28
C LEU A 383 14.09 -16.12 21.53
N PRO A 384 13.06 -16.64 22.23
CA PRO A 384 11.84 -17.09 21.58
C PRO A 384 11.17 -15.91 20.86
N SER A 385 10.73 -16.13 19.63
CA SER A 385 10.11 -15.11 18.77
C SER A 385 8.63 -14.88 19.12
N THR A 386 8.37 -14.51 20.38
CA THR A 386 7.04 -14.15 20.89
C THR A 386 6.94 -12.63 21.06
N GLY A 387 6.63 -11.94 19.96
CA GLY A 387 6.45 -10.49 19.93
C GLY A 387 6.67 -9.91 18.54
N LEU A 388 5.75 -9.06 18.09
CA LEU A 388 5.88 -8.22 16.88
C LEU A 388 6.19 -6.75 17.26
N ASP A 389 6.66 -6.55 18.50
CA ASP A 389 6.85 -5.26 19.16
C ASP A 389 8.15 -4.58 18.71
N ALA A 390 8.19 -4.21 17.43
CA ALA A 390 9.25 -3.40 16.84
C ALA A 390 9.24 -1.97 17.45
N PRO A 391 10.38 -1.46 17.98
CA PRO A 391 10.43 -0.16 18.63
C PRO A 391 10.59 1.00 17.63
N SER A 392 9.57 1.25 16.80
CA SER A 392 9.33 2.53 16.11
C SER A 392 7.88 2.63 15.67
N GLY A 393 7.41 3.83 15.31
CA GLY A 393 6.01 4.07 14.91
C GLY A 393 5.61 3.55 13.53
N ALA A 394 6.28 2.52 13.00
CA ALA A 394 6.00 1.96 11.68
C ALA A 394 4.97 0.82 11.75
N GLU A 395 4.07 0.79 10.76
CA GLU A 395 2.86 -0.01 10.78
C GLU A 395 3.10 -1.45 10.28
N THR A 396 2.79 -2.46 11.10
CA THR A 396 2.75 -3.87 10.65
C THR A 396 1.50 -4.12 9.80
N VAL A 397 1.67 -4.52 8.54
CA VAL A 397 0.56 -4.75 7.59
C VAL A 397 0.59 -6.18 7.08
N ALA A 398 -0.58 -6.82 7.03
CA ALA A 398 -0.79 -8.12 6.39
C ALA A 398 -1.60 -7.98 5.10
N TYR A 399 -1.28 -8.77 4.08
CA TYR A 399 -1.91 -8.71 2.76
C TYR A 399 -2.44 -10.09 2.37
N GLY A 400 -3.75 -10.21 2.16
CA GLY A 400 -4.36 -11.39 1.57
C GLY A 400 -3.96 -11.51 0.10
N ARG A 401 -3.03 -12.42 -0.22
CA ARG A 401 -2.47 -12.54 -1.57
C ARG A 401 -3.04 -13.72 -2.37
N TYR A 402 -2.97 -14.93 -1.83
CA TYR A 402 -3.28 -16.14 -2.61
C TYR A 402 -4.14 -17.13 -1.83
N TRP A 403 -4.98 -17.86 -2.54
CA TRP A 403 -5.91 -18.85 -2.01
C TRP A 403 -6.06 -20.01 -3.00
N GLY A 404 -6.35 -21.19 -2.49
CA GLY A 404 -6.91 -22.26 -3.29
C GLY A 404 -7.36 -23.46 -2.46
N ALA A 405 -8.11 -24.36 -3.09
CA ALA A 405 -8.67 -25.54 -2.42
C ALA A 405 -8.68 -26.78 -3.35
N LEU A 406 -8.47 -27.95 -2.75
CA LEU A 406 -8.61 -29.27 -3.39
C LEU A 406 -9.97 -29.92 -3.07
N GLU A 407 -10.66 -29.48 -2.01
CA GLU A 407 -12.04 -29.86 -1.71
C GLU A 407 -12.96 -28.63 -1.69
N ARG A 408 -14.22 -28.82 -2.10
CA ARG A 408 -15.26 -27.79 -1.94
C ARG A 408 -15.92 -27.96 -0.57
N VAL A 409 -15.80 -26.94 0.28
CA VAL A 409 -16.52 -26.84 1.56
C VAL A 409 -17.17 -25.46 1.64
N ASP A 410 -18.42 -25.44 2.07
CA ASP A 410 -19.23 -24.24 2.24
C ASP A 410 -18.52 -23.20 3.13
N CYS A 411 -18.50 -21.94 2.68
CA CYS A 411 -17.88 -20.80 3.38
C CYS A 411 -16.35 -20.90 3.66
N LEU A 412 -15.66 -21.98 3.27
CA LEU A 412 -14.24 -22.23 3.58
C LEU A 412 -13.30 -21.11 3.11
N HIS A 413 -13.57 -20.51 1.94
CA HIS A 413 -12.81 -19.35 1.46
C HIS A 413 -12.87 -18.16 2.44
N PHE A 414 -14.02 -17.89 3.06
CA PHE A 414 -14.17 -16.77 3.98
C PHE A 414 -13.47 -17.03 5.33
N GLU A 415 -13.53 -18.27 5.81
CA GLU A 415 -12.78 -18.70 7.00
C GLU A 415 -11.28 -18.55 6.79
N ALA A 416 -10.75 -19.09 5.68
CA ALA A 416 -9.31 -19.14 5.44
C ALA A 416 -8.69 -17.82 4.98
N CYS A 417 -9.41 -16.99 4.21
CA CYS A 417 -8.87 -15.75 3.63
C CYS A 417 -9.19 -14.49 4.43
N TYR A 418 -10.14 -14.56 5.37
CA TYR A 418 -10.50 -13.44 6.24
C TYR A 418 -10.50 -13.83 7.72
N TYR A 419 -11.34 -14.78 8.16
CA TYR A 419 -11.54 -14.96 9.62
C TYR A 419 -10.31 -15.51 10.36
N GLN A 420 -9.56 -16.44 9.76
CA GLN A 420 -8.31 -16.98 10.31
C GLN A 420 -7.16 -15.93 10.24
N PRO A 421 -6.89 -15.26 9.10
CA PRO A 421 -5.95 -14.14 9.05
C PRO A 421 -6.26 -12.98 10.00
N LEU A 422 -7.54 -12.55 10.10
CA LEU A 422 -7.94 -11.46 11.00
C LEU A 422 -7.79 -11.86 12.47
N GLN A 423 -8.13 -13.10 12.83
CA GLN A 423 -7.88 -13.62 14.17
C GLN A 423 -6.38 -13.62 14.50
N TRP A 424 -5.54 -14.11 13.59
CA TRP A 424 -4.08 -14.08 13.76
C TRP A 424 -3.56 -12.64 13.88
N CYS A 425 -4.05 -11.70 13.06
CA CYS A 425 -3.67 -10.30 13.11
C CYS A 425 -4.00 -9.63 14.46
N ILE A 426 -5.15 -9.99 15.07
CA ILE A 426 -5.51 -9.54 16.42
C ILE A 426 -4.55 -10.14 17.46
N GLU A 427 -4.38 -11.47 17.44
CA GLU A 427 -3.52 -12.22 18.37
C GLU A 427 -2.04 -11.78 18.32
N HIS A 428 -1.58 -11.29 17.16
CA HIS A 428 -0.18 -10.91 16.90
C HIS A 428 0.03 -9.39 16.76
N GLY A 429 -0.96 -8.56 17.10
CA GLY A 429 -0.83 -7.10 17.15
C GLY A 429 -0.64 -6.39 15.80
N VAL A 430 -0.90 -7.06 14.68
CA VAL A 430 -0.86 -6.47 13.33
C VAL A 430 -1.86 -5.33 13.23
N HIS A 431 -1.48 -4.23 12.55
CA HIS A 431 -2.25 -2.99 12.52
C HIS A 431 -3.32 -2.99 11.41
N ARG A 432 -2.99 -3.48 10.21
CA ARG A 432 -3.90 -3.50 9.06
C ARG A 432 -3.85 -4.84 8.32
N PHE A 433 -5.01 -5.27 7.81
CA PHE A 433 -5.15 -6.42 6.91
C PHE A 433 -5.80 -5.97 5.60
N GLU A 434 -5.06 -6.06 4.49
CA GLU A 434 -5.52 -5.68 3.15
C GLU A 434 -6.07 -6.90 2.40
N GLY A 435 -7.35 -6.89 2.02
CA GLY A 435 -7.99 -8.03 1.37
C GLY A 435 -7.68 -8.23 -0.13
N GLY A 436 -6.74 -7.47 -0.70
CA GLY A 436 -6.50 -7.40 -2.15
C GLY A 436 -7.64 -6.72 -2.95
N ALA A 437 -7.65 -6.90 -4.27
CA ALA A 437 -8.43 -6.07 -5.21
C ALA A 437 -9.94 -6.40 -5.40
N GLN A 438 -10.49 -7.46 -4.80
CA GLN A 438 -11.93 -7.78 -4.93
C GLN A 438 -12.84 -6.80 -4.14
N GLY A 439 -14.09 -6.59 -4.58
CA GLY A 439 -14.99 -5.54 -4.07
C GLY A 439 -15.85 -5.83 -2.81
N GLU A 440 -17.00 -5.13 -2.72
CA GLU A 440 -17.84 -4.89 -1.53
C GLU A 440 -18.14 -6.07 -0.59
N HIS A 441 -18.14 -7.31 -1.07
CA HIS A 441 -18.48 -8.47 -0.24
C HIS A 441 -17.60 -8.63 1.01
N LYS A 442 -16.44 -7.96 1.03
CA LYS A 442 -15.51 -7.84 2.15
C LYS A 442 -16.03 -6.97 3.31
N MET A 443 -16.92 -6.02 3.05
CA MET A 443 -17.58 -5.24 4.10
C MET A 443 -18.39 -6.12 5.06
N ALA A 444 -18.91 -7.26 4.60
CA ALA A 444 -19.54 -8.25 5.48
C ALA A 444 -18.58 -8.86 6.53
N ARG A 445 -17.27 -8.62 6.38
CA ARG A 445 -16.17 -9.04 7.27
C ARG A 445 -15.43 -7.86 7.93
N ALA A 446 -15.98 -6.65 7.82
CA ALA A 446 -15.40 -5.41 8.35
C ALA A 446 -14.02 -5.02 7.82
N LEU A 447 -13.73 -5.41 6.56
CA LEU A 447 -12.80 -4.64 5.75
C LEU A 447 -13.58 -3.43 5.21
N LEU A 448 -13.17 -2.23 5.58
CA LEU A 448 -13.78 -0.95 5.23
C LEU A 448 -13.22 -0.44 3.89
N PRO A 449 -13.98 0.37 3.14
CA PRO A 449 -13.51 0.98 1.90
C PRO A 449 -12.37 1.98 2.16
N VAL A 450 -11.31 1.89 1.35
CA VAL A 450 -10.14 2.78 1.38
C VAL A 450 -9.87 3.28 -0.04
N ARG A 451 -9.73 4.61 -0.20
CA ARG A 451 -9.34 5.23 -1.47
C ARG A 451 -7.89 4.85 -1.78
N THR A 452 -7.65 4.45 -3.02
CA THR A 452 -6.31 4.17 -3.56
C THR A 452 -6.19 4.86 -4.91
N SER A 453 -5.00 5.36 -5.23
CA SER A 453 -4.82 6.26 -6.38
C SER A 453 -3.74 5.76 -7.33
N SER A 454 -3.88 6.15 -8.60
CA SER A 454 -2.91 5.94 -9.66
C SER A 454 -2.72 7.25 -10.42
N ALA A 455 -1.57 7.43 -11.08
CA ALA A 455 -1.26 8.64 -11.85
C ALA A 455 -0.90 8.29 -13.30
N HIS A 456 -1.32 9.15 -14.23
CA HIS A 456 -1.29 8.86 -15.66
C HIS A 456 -0.79 10.06 -16.47
N TRP A 457 0.29 9.86 -17.24
CA TRP A 457 0.69 10.76 -18.33
C TRP A 457 0.16 10.21 -19.65
N LEU A 458 -0.27 11.09 -20.56
CA LEU A 458 -0.85 10.77 -21.86
C LEU A 458 -0.18 11.66 -22.91
N ALA A 459 0.35 11.06 -23.98
CA ALA A 459 1.18 11.76 -24.97
C ALA A 459 0.39 12.70 -25.91
N HIS A 460 -0.91 12.44 -26.11
CA HIS A 460 -1.76 13.23 -27.02
C HIS A 460 -2.60 14.24 -26.22
N PRO A 461 -2.42 15.57 -26.40
CA PRO A 461 -3.09 16.59 -25.58
C PRO A 461 -4.62 16.47 -25.57
N ASP A 462 -5.25 16.36 -26.74
CA ASP A 462 -6.71 16.25 -26.87
C ASP A 462 -7.27 15.02 -26.12
N PHE A 463 -6.48 13.95 -26.02
CA PHE A 463 -6.86 12.75 -25.29
C PHE A 463 -6.64 12.92 -23.78
N ALA A 464 -5.61 13.68 -23.37
CA ALA A 464 -5.42 14.07 -21.98
C ALA A 464 -6.63 14.91 -21.49
N GLU A 465 -7.04 15.94 -22.23
CA GLU A 465 -8.22 16.77 -21.92
C GLU A 465 -9.53 15.95 -21.90
N ALA A 466 -9.65 14.94 -22.76
CA ALA A 466 -10.79 14.02 -22.76
C ALA A 466 -10.81 13.09 -21.52
N VAL A 467 -9.65 12.56 -21.13
CA VAL A 467 -9.52 11.70 -19.93
C VAL A 467 -9.61 12.50 -18.64
N GLU A 468 -9.08 13.71 -18.58
CA GLU A 468 -9.15 14.61 -17.42
C GLU A 468 -10.61 14.87 -17.01
N ARG A 469 -11.45 15.34 -17.93
CA ARG A 469 -12.89 15.54 -17.70
C ARG A 469 -13.63 14.25 -17.35
N PHE A 470 -13.20 13.10 -17.89
CA PHE A 470 -13.75 11.81 -17.48
C PHE A 470 -13.35 11.45 -16.05
N LEU A 471 -12.11 11.71 -15.65
CA LEU A 471 -11.58 11.45 -14.31
C LEU A 471 -12.13 12.40 -13.25
N GLU A 472 -12.45 13.65 -13.59
CA GLU A 472 -13.22 14.55 -12.72
C GLU A 472 -14.58 13.93 -12.35
N SER A 473 -15.29 13.40 -13.35
CA SER A 473 -16.61 12.76 -13.16
C SER A 473 -16.51 11.39 -12.47
N GLU A 474 -15.54 10.55 -12.85
CA GLU A 474 -15.25 9.27 -12.18
C GLU A 474 -14.85 9.51 -10.71
N GLY A 475 -14.04 10.53 -10.44
CA GLY A 475 -13.61 10.92 -9.10
C GLY A 475 -14.75 11.39 -8.19
N GLN A 476 -15.70 12.17 -8.71
CA GLN A 476 -16.92 12.54 -7.99
C GLN A 476 -17.76 11.29 -7.65
N GLY A 477 -17.99 10.42 -8.63
CA GLY A 477 -18.72 9.16 -8.43
C GLY A 477 -18.04 8.21 -7.44
N VAL A 478 -16.70 8.14 -7.43
CA VAL A 478 -15.91 7.40 -6.43
C VAL A 478 -16.06 8.02 -5.04
N GLY A 479 -16.15 9.35 -4.92
CA GLY A 479 -16.44 10.03 -3.66
C GLY A 479 -17.82 9.67 -3.09
N GLU A 480 -18.89 9.87 -3.88
CA GLU A 480 -20.25 9.50 -3.49
C GLU A 480 -20.38 8.01 -3.13
N TYR A 481 -19.69 7.14 -3.89
CA TYR A 481 -19.63 5.70 -3.62
C TYR A 481 -18.92 5.40 -2.30
N LEU A 482 -17.78 6.03 -2.00
CA LEU A 482 -17.08 5.88 -0.72
C LEU A 482 -17.98 6.29 0.46
N ASP A 483 -18.64 7.45 0.40
CA ASP A 483 -19.55 7.92 1.43
C ASP A 483 -20.73 6.97 1.64
N HIS A 484 -21.31 6.48 0.54
CA HIS A 484 -22.41 5.51 0.56
C HIS A 484 -21.99 4.15 1.15
N LEU A 485 -20.76 3.68 0.91
CA LEU A 485 -20.22 2.50 1.56
C LEU A 485 -19.91 2.76 3.05
N GLN A 486 -19.32 3.90 3.41
CA GLN A 486 -19.07 4.26 4.82
C GLN A 486 -20.37 4.36 5.64
N ALA A 487 -21.44 4.92 5.05
CA ALA A 487 -22.77 4.97 5.67
C ALA A 487 -23.33 3.56 5.98
N ARG A 488 -22.91 2.54 5.23
CA ARG A 488 -23.26 1.11 5.38
C ARG A 488 -22.26 0.33 6.25
N SER A 489 -21.40 1.00 7.02
CA SER A 489 -20.36 0.36 7.86
C SER A 489 -20.92 -0.79 8.73
N PRO A 490 -20.23 -1.95 8.80
CA PRO A 490 -20.62 -3.10 9.63
C PRO A 490 -20.29 -2.92 11.11
N LEU A 491 -19.51 -1.91 11.46
CA LEU A 491 -19.20 -1.53 12.84
C LEU A 491 -20.44 -0.87 13.48
N ARG A 492 -20.58 -1.05 14.79
CA ARG A 492 -21.50 -0.25 15.61
C ARG A 492 -21.02 1.19 15.59
N LYS A 493 -21.90 2.12 15.21
CA LYS A 493 -21.70 3.53 15.53
C LYS A 493 -21.60 3.66 17.07
N PRO A 494 -20.72 4.50 17.62
CA PRO A 494 -20.78 4.83 19.03
C PRO A 494 -22.17 5.41 19.32
N SER A 495 -22.80 4.98 20.41
CA SER A 495 -24.03 5.61 20.90
C SER A 495 -23.70 7.06 21.27
N GLY A 496 -24.39 8.00 20.63
CA GLY A 496 -24.35 9.40 21.07
C GLY A 496 -24.87 9.55 22.51
N PRO A 497 -24.48 10.65 23.20
CA PRO A 497 -24.98 10.96 24.54
C PRO A 497 -26.49 11.28 24.53
#